data_AF-A0A2G9S9F6-F1
#
_entry.id   AF-A0A2G9S9F6-F1
#
_cell.length_a   1.000
_cell.length_b   1.000
_cell.length_c   1.000
_cell.angle_alpha   90.00
_cell.angle_beta   90.00
_cell.angle_gamma   90.00
#
_symmetry.space_group_name_H-M   'P 1'
#
loop_
_entity.id
_entity.type
_entity.pdbx_description
1 polymer ?
#
loop_
_entity_poly.entity_id
_entity_poly.type
_entity_poly.pdbx_seq_one_letter_code
_entity_poly.pdbx_strand_id
1 'polypeptide(L)'
;MEIASVRSEKKMNKFKDPEFMSSFIDKYREMRNLWEVKHNLYYNKQVKKAMLEKLLGFVKTRIPEADMKFLKTKIGILRNMYRKEHNKI
;
A
#
# COMPACT_ATOMS: atom_id res chain seq x y z
N MET A 1 -0.74 25.67 -11.25
CA MET A 1 -1.06 24.77 -10.11
C MET A 1 -1.97 23.59 -10.48
N GLU A 2 -2.70 23.61 -11.62
CA GLU A 2 -3.63 22.53 -12.02
C GLU A 2 -3.01 21.17 -12.34
N ILE A 3 -1.84 21.12 -12.98
CA ILE A 3 -1.27 19.86 -13.50
C ILE A 3 -0.98 18.84 -12.38
N ALA A 4 -0.56 19.31 -11.20
CA ALA A 4 -0.29 18.45 -10.05
C ALA A 4 -1.58 17.83 -9.46
N SER A 5 -2.68 18.59 -9.45
CA SER A 5 -3.98 18.13 -8.93
C SER A 5 -4.58 17.04 -9.79
N VAL A 6 -4.68 17.27 -11.10
CA VAL A 6 -5.19 16.30 -12.09
C VAL A 6 -4.35 15.01 -12.08
N ARG A 7 -3.02 15.13 -11.96
CA ARG A 7 -2.11 13.98 -11.89
C ARG A 7 -2.34 13.14 -10.64
N SER A 8 -2.64 13.76 -9.50
CA SER A 8 -2.92 13.06 -8.24
C SER A 8 -4.25 12.30 -8.29
N GLU A 9 -5.28 12.88 -8.90
CA GLU A 9 -6.60 12.26 -9.10
C GLU A 9 -6.52 11.07 -10.06
N LYS A 10 -5.78 11.22 -11.17
CA LYS A 10 -5.56 10.12 -12.11
C LYS A 10 -4.83 8.93 -11.47
N LYS A 11 -3.86 9.18 -10.58
CA LYS A 11 -3.20 8.12 -9.77
C LYS A 11 -4.19 7.44 -8.82
N MET A 12 -5.08 8.22 -8.20
CA MET A 12 -6.11 7.69 -7.32
C MET A 12 -7.06 6.75 -8.06
N ASN A 13 -7.53 7.14 -9.25
CA ASN A 13 -8.48 6.35 -10.03
C ASN A 13 -7.86 5.04 -10.51
N LYS A 14 -6.61 5.05 -10.95
CA LYS A 14 -5.88 3.83 -11.33
C LYS A 14 -5.65 2.86 -10.17
N PHE A 15 -5.45 3.40 -8.96
CA PHE A 15 -5.24 2.57 -7.77
C PHE A 15 -6.55 1.94 -7.29
N LYS A 16 -7.67 2.64 -7.40
CA LYS A 16 -9.01 2.20 -6.95
C LYS A 16 -9.67 1.16 -7.86
N ASP A 17 -9.04 0.81 -8.96
CA ASP A 17 -9.44 -0.28 -9.83
C ASP A 17 -9.68 -1.57 -9.00
N PRO A 18 -10.89 -2.18 -9.03
CA PRO A 18 -11.23 -3.27 -8.12
C PRO A 18 -10.32 -4.51 -8.24
N GLU A 19 -9.96 -4.89 -9.46
CA GLU A 19 -9.09 -6.05 -9.70
C GLU A 19 -7.68 -5.80 -9.20
N PHE A 20 -7.16 -4.59 -9.46
CA PHE A 20 -5.86 -4.18 -8.95
C PHE A 20 -5.86 -4.08 -7.43
N MET A 21 -6.92 -3.52 -6.83
CA MET A 21 -7.08 -3.41 -5.38
C MET A 21 -7.11 -4.78 -4.69
N SER A 22 -7.87 -5.74 -5.23
CA SER A 22 -7.90 -7.11 -4.70
C SER A 22 -6.50 -7.73 -4.72
N SER A 23 -5.85 -7.68 -5.90
CA SER A 23 -4.49 -8.20 -6.08
C SER A 23 -3.46 -7.53 -5.17
N PHE A 24 -3.60 -6.22 -4.92
CA PHE A 24 -2.77 -5.47 -3.99
C PHE A 24 -2.98 -5.95 -2.55
N ILE A 25 -4.23 -6.13 -2.12
CA ILE A 25 -4.57 -6.58 -0.76
C ILE A 25 -4.05 -8.00 -0.53
N ASP A 26 -4.21 -8.91 -1.50
CA ASP A 26 -3.73 -10.29 -1.38
C ASP A 26 -2.22 -10.34 -1.20
N LYS A 27 -1.47 -9.63 -2.07
CA LYS A 27 -0.01 -9.51 -1.94
C LYS A 27 0.39 -8.86 -0.62
N TYR A 28 -0.32 -7.83 -0.18
CA TYR A 28 -0.02 -7.15 1.06
C TYR A 28 -0.26 -8.05 2.30
N ARG A 29 -1.31 -8.87 2.26
CA ARG A 29 -1.66 -9.83 3.32
C ARG A 29 -0.57 -10.88 3.51
N GLU A 30 0.03 -11.38 2.42
CA GLU A 30 1.15 -12.32 2.46
C GLU A 30 2.41 -11.73 3.13
N MET A 31 2.59 -10.41 3.08
CA MET A 31 3.73 -9.72 3.68
C MET A 31 3.52 -9.44 5.17
N ARG A 32 3.35 -10.50 5.96
CA ARG A 32 3.03 -10.46 7.41
C ARG A 32 4.00 -9.58 8.21
N ASN A 33 5.29 -9.60 7.86
CA ASN A 33 6.31 -8.76 8.49
C ASN A 33 6.05 -7.24 8.38
N LEU A 34 5.17 -6.80 7.47
CA LEU A 34 4.79 -5.40 7.35
C LEU A 34 3.76 -4.99 8.42
N TRP A 35 2.80 -5.84 8.78
CA TRP A 35 1.61 -5.48 9.57
C TRP A 35 1.41 -6.30 10.85
N GLU A 36 2.00 -7.49 10.96
CA GLU A 36 1.88 -8.34 12.12
C GLU A 36 3.01 -8.09 13.12
N VAL A 37 2.68 -7.45 14.25
CA VAL A 37 3.65 -7.06 15.28
C VAL A 37 4.38 -8.27 15.88
N LYS A 38 3.70 -9.41 16.00
CA LYS A 38 4.26 -10.66 16.55
C LYS A 38 5.22 -11.36 15.60
N HIS A 39 5.29 -10.95 14.33
CA HIS A 39 6.20 -11.56 13.37
C HIS A 39 7.66 -11.22 13.73
N ASN A 40 8.55 -12.22 13.79
CA ASN A 40 9.97 -12.04 14.17
C ASN A 40 10.70 -10.96 13.34
N LEU A 41 10.43 -10.90 12.04
CA LEU A 41 11.00 -9.89 11.13
C LEU A 41 10.27 -8.54 11.15
N TYR A 42 9.28 -8.32 12.01
CA TYR A 42 8.53 -7.06 12.05
C TYR A 42 9.42 -5.87 12.38
N TYR A 43 10.37 -5.99 13.31
CA TYR A 43 11.25 -4.87 13.66
C TYR A 43 12.48 -4.76 12.77
N ASN A 44 12.69 -5.70 11.84
CA ASN A 44 13.82 -5.66 10.92
C ASN A 44 13.59 -4.62 9.81
N LYS A 45 14.28 -3.48 9.94
CA LYS A 45 14.17 -2.35 9.00
C LYS A 45 14.57 -2.72 7.56
N GLN A 46 15.60 -3.55 7.39
CA GLN A 46 16.09 -3.93 6.06
C GLN A 46 15.08 -4.84 5.35
N VAL A 47 14.56 -5.85 6.06
CA VAL A 47 13.53 -6.74 5.53
C VAL A 47 12.25 -5.96 5.21
N LYS A 48 11.81 -5.05 6.09
CA LYS A 48 10.66 -4.18 5.81
C LYS A 48 10.86 -3.33 4.56
N LYS A 49 12.04 -2.72 4.39
CA LYS A 49 12.36 -1.92 3.21
C LYS A 49 12.28 -2.77 1.94
N ALA A 50 12.92 -3.94 1.92
CA ALA A 50 12.91 -4.84 0.77
C ALA A 50 11.49 -5.29 0.38
N MET A 51 10.64 -5.62 1.36
CA MET A 51 9.25 -6.01 1.09
C MET A 51 8.41 -4.84 0.56
N LEU A 52 8.61 -3.63 1.11
CA LEU A 52 7.95 -2.43 0.58
C LEU A 52 8.42 -2.10 -0.84
N GLU A 53 9.69 -2.32 -1.18
CA GLU A 53 10.21 -2.12 -2.54
C GLU A 53 9.62 -3.12 -3.53
N LYS A 54 9.49 -4.39 -3.14
CA LYS A 54 8.78 -5.41 -3.95
C LYS A 54 7.33 -5.00 -4.21
N LEU A 55 6.62 -4.57 -3.16
CA LEU A 55 5.24 -4.11 -3.28
C LEU A 55 5.13 -2.83 -4.12
N LEU A 56 6.09 -1.92 -4.02
CA LEU A 56 6.16 -0.73 -4.88
C LEU A 56 6.37 -1.11 -6.35
N GLY A 57 7.21 -2.12 -6.63
CA GLY A 57 7.39 -2.66 -7.97
C GLY A 57 6.07 -3.15 -8.57
N PHE A 58 5.27 -3.87 -7.79
CA PHE A 58 3.92 -4.26 -8.20
C PHE A 58 3.02 -3.03 -8.47
N VAL A 59 3.03 -2.01 -7.60
CA VAL A 59 2.22 -0.81 -7.84
C VAL A 59 2.66 -0.06 -9.09
N LYS A 60 3.96 -0.06 -9.40
CA LYS A 60 4.51 0.59 -10.59
C LYS A 60 4.07 -0.04 -11.90
N THR A 61 3.61 -1.29 -11.92
CA THR A 61 3.05 -1.91 -13.14
C THR A 61 1.77 -1.19 -13.59
N ARG A 62 0.98 -0.66 -12.65
CA ARG A 62 -0.25 0.10 -12.93
C ARG A 62 -0.03 1.62 -12.89
N ILE A 63 0.83 2.07 -11.98
CA ILE A 63 1.11 3.48 -11.72
C ILE A 63 2.64 3.69 -11.73
N PRO A 64 3.27 3.84 -12.91
CA PRO A 64 4.74 3.92 -13.03
C PRO A 64 5.39 5.01 -12.18
N GLU A 65 4.65 6.09 -11.92
CA GLU A 65 5.07 7.25 -11.13
C GLU A 65 4.81 7.10 -9.62
N ALA A 66 4.40 5.91 -9.16
CA ALA A 66 4.24 5.65 -7.74
C ALA A 66 5.60 5.67 -7.05
N ASP A 67 5.65 6.31 -5.89
CA ASP A 67 6.82 6.36 -5.03
C ASP A 67 6.51 5.72 -3.67
N MET A 68 7.55 5.62 -2.84
CA MET A 68 7.44 5.03 -1.51
C MET A 68 6.44 5.80 -0.61
N LYS A 69 6.33 7.12 -0.81
CA LYS A 69 5.38 7.97 -0.08
C LYS A 69 3.94 7.60 -0.42
N PHE A 70 3.62 7.50 -1.72
CA PHE A 70 2.33 7.06 -2.21
C PHE A 70 1.95 5.70 -1.64
N LEU A 71 2.85 4.71 -1.73
CA LEU A 71 2.59 3.37 -1.22
C LEU A 71 2.29 3.35 0.29
N LYS A 72 3.13 4.02 1.09
CA LYS A 72 2.95 4.09 2.54
C LYS A 72 1.64 4.78 2.93
N THR A 73 1.27 5.85 2.22
CA THR A 73 -0.02 6.52 2.42
C THR A 73 -1.19 5.56 2.16
N LYS A 74 -1.15 4.77 1.06
CA LYS A 74 -2.20 3.78 0.77
C LYS A 74 -2.29 2.68 1.82
N ILE A 75 -1.16 2.14 2.25
CA ILE A 75 -1.11 1.15 3.34
C ILE A 75 -1.70 1.73 4.63
N GLY A 76 -1.34 2.97 4.98
CA GLY A 76 -1.87 3.66 6.15
C GLY A 76 -3.40 3.81 6.12
N ILE A 77 -3.94 4.24 4.97
CA ILE A 77 -5.39 4.35 4.78
C ILE A 77 -6.06 2.98 4.92
N LEU A 78 -5.54 1.94 4.27
CA LEU A 78 -6.07 0.57 4.36
C LEU A 78 -6.09 0.04 5.79
N ARG A 79 -4.99 0.21 6.53
CA ARG A 79 -4.92 -0.18 7.95
C ARG A 79 -5.93 0.56 8.80
N ASN A 80 -6.10 1.86 8.56
CA ASN A 80 -7.03 2.66 9.32
C ASN A 80 -8.48 2.29 9.01
N MET A 81 -8.81 2.02 7.74
CA MET A 81 -10.13 1.51 7.34
C MET A 81 -10.39 0.14 7.99
N TYR A 82 -9.45 -0.80 7.88
CA TYR A 82 -9.55 -2.11 8.53
C TYR A 82 -9.76 -1.97 10.05
N ARG A 83 -8.93 -1.18 10.73
CA ARG A 83 -9.07 -0.94 12.17
C ARG A 83 -10.42 -0.31 12.52
N LYS A 84 -10.93 0.63 11.72
CA LYS A 84 -12.24 1.24 11.95
C LYS A 84 -13.38 0.24 11.79
N GLU A 85 -13.34 -0.63 10.79
CA GLU A 85 -14.36 -1.64 10.59
C GLU A 85 -14.28 -2.76 11.63
N HIS A 86 -13.08 -3.17 12.03
CA HIS A 86 -12.86 -4.26 12.99
C HIS A 86 -12.90 -3.85 14.47
N ASN A 87 -12.72 -2.56 14.79
CA ASN A 87 -12.85 -2.04 16.16
C ASN A 87 -14.23 -1.40 16.41
N LYS A 88 -15.20 -1.54 15.50
CA LYS A 88 -16.61 -1.34 15.83
C LYS A 88 -17.02 -2.48 16.79
N ILE A 89 -16.74 -2.27 18.06
CA ILE A 89 -17.34 -2.98 19.20
C ILE A 89 -18.47 -2.10 19.70
#